data_AF-A0A5N5TGK9-F1
#
_entry.id   AF-A0A5N5TGK9-F1
#
_cell.length_a   1.000
_cell.length_b   1.000
_cell.length_c   1.000
_cell.angle_alpha   90.00
_cell.angle_beta   90.00
_cell.angle_gamma   90.00
#
_symmetry.space_group_name_H-M   'P 1'
#
loop_
_entity.id
_entity.type
_entity.pdbx_description
1 polymer ?
#
loop_
_entity_poly.entity_id
_entity_poly.type
_entity_poly.pdbx_seq_one_letter_code
_entity_poly.pdbx_strand_id
1 'polypeptide(L)'
;MEPMIVATGQRLCRPSQFECKNGRCISKQLVCDGYDDCTDNSDEQDCHIGCRFGQCSQICNVKKNGTHTCACAEGYTLHSWSQKNQKSCFADGNLAYMILANDNHLRKLSPYKHGNSAGILTLTEEDAPKVLIESADVLYGENPQAFWTNRHQKTLVTMSVPTTDESGSNRSGRTARDANAGYIRTLIEGLKNPKGVAVDWVTKTVYYIDAGTSTISAVTTDGKKRVTLIGTGLGHPFDIVVDPASGQIFWTDNGGLINPRIEVARMNGSYRRDLVGGAMVWPTGLAIDYPARRLYWTDTKTKTIETVRLDGSDRNIVKKFGHDEEIPYKLDVFEDLLYVTTLHTNTIYRMSKFGGRQNNLVKITQYPLKLSDVVLVQEKKQDTSRHLLH
;
A
#
# COMPACT_ATOMS: atom_id res chain seq x y z
N MET A 1 7.78 -8.63 64.20
CA MET A 1 6.65 -9.59 64.16
C MET A 1 6.00 -9.47 62.80
N GLU A 2 5.75 -10.61 62.18
CA GLU A 2 5.32 -10.81 60.79
C GLU A 2 4.00 -10.12 60.36
N PRO A 3 3.76 -10.01 59.04
CA PRO A 3 2.50 -9.60 58.39
C PRO A 3 1.64 -10.81 57.94
N MET A 4 0.34 -10.61 57.63
CA MET A 4 -0.45 -11.40 56.64
C MET A 4 -1.69 -10.58 56.22
N ILE A 5 -1.71 -9.97 55.02
CA ILE A 5 -2.22 -10.46 53.73
C ILE A 5 -3.73 -10.78 53.72
N VAL A 6 -4.51 -9.92 53.06
CA VAL A 6 -5.82 -10.25 52.48
C VAL A 6 -5.62 -10.37 50.97
N ALA A 7 -5.77 -11.59 50.44
CA ALA A 7 -5.75 -11.87 49.01
C ALA A 7 -7.17 -11.71 48.44
N THR A 8 -7.37 -10.76 47.53
CA THR A 8 -8.52 -10.73 46.62
C THR A 8 -8.16 -11.53 45.36
N GLY A 9 -8.81 -12.68 45.20
CA GLY A 9 -8.55 -13.60 44.11
C GLY A 9 -9.04 -13.09 42.75
N GLN A 10 -8.10 -12.68 41.89
CA GLN A 10 -8.29 -12.76 40.45
C GLN A 10 -8.26 -14.23 40.04
N ARG A 11 -9.39 -14.77 39.60
CA ARG A 11 -9.42 -16.06 38.88
C ARG A 11 -8.80 -15.83 37.50
N LEU A 12 -7.48 -15.94 37.41
CA LEU A 12 -6.83 -16.17 36.12
C LEU A 12 -7.14 -17.60 35.68
N CYS A 13 -7.49 -17.78 34.40
CA CYS A 13 -7.60 -19.12 33.82
C CYS A 13 -6.32 -19.93 34.09
N ARG A 14 -6.43 -21.26 34.16
CA ARG A 14 -5.24 -22.10 34.35
C ARG A 14 -4.26 -21.91 33.18
N PRO A 15 -2.95 -22.11 33.36
CA PRO A 15 -1.97 -21.98 32.27
C PRO A 15 -2.26 -22.84 31.04
N SER A 16 -3.03 -23.93 31.19
CA SER A 16 -3.48 -24.83 30.11
C SER A 16 -4.83 -24.44 29.48
N GLN A 17 -5.46 -23.34 29.92
CA GLN A 17 -6.75 -22.86 29.45
C GLN A 17 -6.60 -21.55 28.67
N PHE A 18 -7.56 -21.29 27.79
CA PHE A 18 -7.72 -20.05 27.04
C PHE A 18 -8.90 -19.27 27.62
N GLU A 19 -8.75 -17.94 27.72
CA GLU A 19 -9.79 -17.04 28.22
C GLU A 19 -10.55 -16.42 27.04
N CYS A 20 -11.82 -16.77 26.91
CA CYS A 20 -12.75 -16.21 25.94
C CYS A 20 -13.02 -14.73 26.22
N LYS A 21 -13.51 -13.98 25.23
CA LYS A 21 -13.86 -12.54 25.39
C LYS A 21 -14.96 -12.32 26.44
N ASN A 22 -15.85 -13.29 26.62
CA ASN A 22 -16.88 -13.31 27.66
C ASN A 22 -16.38 -13.75 29.06
N GLY A 23 -15.07 -13.99 29.23
CA GLY A 23 -14.45 -14.37 30.51
C GLY A 23 -14.55 -15.86 30.86
N ARG A 24 -15.04 -16.70 29.95
CA ARG A 24 -15.07 -18.17 30.12
C ARG A 24 -13.68 -18.76 29.86
N CYS A 25 -13.29 -19.78 30.62
CA CYS A 25 -12.05 -20.53 30.36
C CYS A 25 -12.36 -21.84 29.63
N ILE A 26 -11.83 -22.02 28.42
CA ILE A 26 -11.90 -23.29 27.67
C ILE A 26 -10.51 -23.95 27.60
N SER A 27 -10.44 -25.21 27.15
CA SER A 27 -9.15 -25.87 26.92
C SER A 27 -8.43 -25.19 25.76
N LYS A 28 -7.11 -25.01 25.85
CA LYS A 28 -6.30 -24.54 24.71
C LYS A 28 -6.38 -25.43 23.46
N GLN A 29 -6.84 -26.68 23.62
CA GLN A 29 -7.04 -27.61 22.51
C GLN A 29 -8.34 -27.37 21.73
N LEU A 30 -9.29 -26.64 22.32
CA LEU A 30 -10.57 -26.24 21.72
C LEU A 30 -10.50 -24.86 21.08
N VAL A 31 -9.33 -24.23 21.12
CA VAL A 31 -9.10 -22.97 20.41
C VAL A 31 -8.82 -23.34 18.96
N CYS A 32 -9.62 -22.83 18.04
CA CYS A 32 -9.44 -23.01 16.60
C CYS A 32 -9.72 -24.42 16.09
N ASP A 33 -10.65 -25.12 16.71
CA ASP A 33 -11.07 -26.45 16.25
C ASP A 33 -12.26 -26.40 15.28
N GLY A 34 -12.74 -25.19 14.97
CA GLY A 34 -13.84 -24.93 14.05
C GLY A 34 -15.22 -24.98 14.70
N TYR A 35 -15.29 -25.05 16.03
CA TYR A 35 -16.52 -24.98 16.81
C TYR A 35 -16.49 -23.77 17.76
N ASP A 36 -17.66 -23.19 18.00
CA ASP A 36 -17.81 -22.12 18.99
C ASP A 36 -17.96 -22.72 20.40
N ASP A 37 -16.82 -23.02 21.04
CA ASP A 37 -16.75 -23.51 22.42
C ASP A 37 -16.84 -22.36 23.44
N CYS A 38 -16.43 -21.16 23.03
CA CYS A 38 -16.53 -19.96 23.83
C CYS A 38 -17.96 -19.39 23.90
N THR A 39 -18.90 -19.79 23.04
CA THR A 39 -20.27 -19.26 22.85
C THR A 39 -20.37 -17.79 22.43
N ASP A 40 -19.21 -17.14 22.22
CA ASP A 40 -19.04 -15.79 21.68
C ASP A 40 -18.09 -15.79 20.46
N ASN A 41 -17.76 -16.99 19.96
CA ASN A 41 -16.87 -17.28 18.85
C ASN A 41 -15.45 -16.70 19.01
N SER A 42 -15.01 -16.36 20.23
CA SER A 42 -13.72 -15.69 20.46
C SER A 42 -12.52 -16.63 20.40
N ASP A 43 -12.74 -17.92 20.62
CA ASP A 43 -11.85 -19.03 20.32
C ASP A 43 -11.57 -19.21 18.84
N GLU A 44 -12.51 -18.85 17.97
CA GLU A 44 -12.40 -19.01 16.52
C GLU A 44 -11.94 -17.73 15.78
N GLN A 45 -11.76 -16.63 16.49
CA GLN A 45 -11.49 -15.31 15.90
C GLN A 45 -10.01 -15.07 15.54
N ASP A 46 -9.07 -15.82 16.09
CA ASP A 46 -7.62 -15.65 15.85
C ASP A 46 -6.93 -16.97 15.47
N CYS A 47 -7.62 -17.72 14.61
CA CYS A 47 -7.22 -19.06 14.20
C CYS A 47 -6.24 -19.07 13.06
N HIS A 48 -5.02 -18.68 13.38
CA HIS A 48 -3.87 -18.93 12.54
C HIS A 48 -3.32 -20.35 12.75
N ILE A 49 -4.18 -21.37 12.75
CA ILE A 49 -3.71 -22.76 12.63
C ILE A 49 -3.20 -22.93 11.20
N GLY A 50 -1.88 -22.95 11.06
CA GLY A 50 -1.19 -23.33 9.83
C GLY A 50 -0.53 -22.18 9.08
N CYS A 51 -1.17 -21.01 8.96
CA CYS A 51 -0.70 -19.89 8.12
C CYS A 51 -0.51 -18.59 8.90
N ARG A 52 0.74 -18.29 9.25
CA ARG A 52 1.16 -17.06 9.95
C ARG A 52 1.79 -16.05 8.99
N PHE A 53 1.73 -14.78 9.37
CA PHE A 53 2.44 -13.71 8.65
C PHE A 53 3.92 -14.07 8.44
N GLY A 54 4.38 -13.95 7.19
CA GLY A 54 5.74 -14.29 6.81
C GLY A 54 6.05 -15.78 6.65
N GLN A 55 5.08 -16.69 6.65
CA GLN A 55 5.32 -18.08 6.24
C GLN A 55 5.31 -18.27 4.72
N CYS A 56 4.35 -17.64 4.02
CA CYS A 56 4.28 -17.61 2.56
C CYS A 56 4.32 -16.16 2.07
N SER A 57 4.88 -15.94 0.88
CA SER A 57 4.93 -14.62 0.25
C SER A 57 3.55 -14.10 -0.17
N GLN A 58 2.70 -15.00 -0.67
CA GLN A 58 1.41 -14.70 -1.28
C GLN A 58 0.31 -15.59 -0.70
N ILE A 59 0.12 -16.79 -1.26
CA ILE A 59 -0.99 -17.69 -0.91
C ILE A 59 -0.49 -18.75 0.05
N CYS A 60 -1.21 -18.95 1.16
CA CYS A 60 -0.93 -19.99 2.14
C CYS A 60 -2.15 -20.91 2.29
N ASN A 61 -1.99 -22.17 1.88
CA ASN A 61 -3.02 -23.18 1.93
C ASN A 61 -2.81 -24.09 3.14
N VAL A 62 -3.73 -24.06 4.10
CA VAL A 62 -3.72 -24.95 5.27
C VAL A 62 -4.21 -26.34 4.86
N LYS A 63 -3.47 -27.38 5.24
CA LYS A 63 -3.83 -28.79 5.07
C LYS A 63 -4.61 -29.28 6.29
N LYS A 64 -5.45 -30.31 6.10
CA LYS A 64 -6.28 -30.92 7.17
C LYS A 64 -5.49 -31.41 8.40
N ASN A 65 -4.19 -31.65 8.28
CA ASN A 65 -3.30 -32.05 9.37
C ASN A 65 -2.64 -30.87 10.11
N GLY A 66 -3.07 -29.62 9.85
CA GLY A 66 -2.51 -28.41 10.44
C GLY A 66 -1.20 -27.91 9.82
N THR A 67 -0.65 -28.61 8.81
CA THR A 67 0.51 -28.13 8.03
C THR A 67 0.08 -27.14 6.95
N HIS A 68 1.00 -26.37 6.37
CA HIS A 68 0.68 -25.46 5.25
C HIS A 68 1.51 -25.75 4.00
N THR A 69 1.04 -25.24 2.88
CA THR A 69 1.78 -25.14 1.61
C THR A 69 1.64 -23.76 1.02
N CYS A 70 2.73 -23.22 0.51
CA CYS A 70 2.73 -21.93 -0.17
C CYS A 70 2.45 -22.11 -1.66
N ALA A 71 1.69 -21.17 -2.21
CA ALA A 71 1.42 -21.06 -3.64
C ALA A 71 1.59 -19.60 -4.10
N CYS A 72 1.80 -19.44 -5.39
CA CYS A 72 1.83 -18.12 -6.02
C CYS A 72 0.49 -17.83 -6.69
N ALA A 73 0.14 -16.55 -6.72
CA ALA A 73 -0.99 -16.10 -7.49
C ALA A 73 -0.70 -16.17 -9.00
N GLU A 74 -1.75 -16.06 -9.80
CA GLU A 74 -1.61 -16.03 -11.26
C GLU A 74 -0.62 -14.95 -11.72
N GLY A 75 0.24 -15.31 -12.68
CA GLY A 75 1.31 -14.47 -13.18
C GLY A 75 2.54 -14.36 -12.25
N TYR A 76 2.61 -15.18 -11.20
CA TYR A 76 3.78 -15.27 -10.33
C TYR A 76 4.31 -16.70 -10.27
N THR A 77 5.63 -16.85 -10.22
CA THR A 77 6.31 -18.16 -10.16
C THR A 77 7.24 -18.31 -8.96
N LEU A 78 7.36 -19.55 -8.47
CA LEU A 78 8.37 -19.96 -7.51
C LEU A 78 9.68 -20.19 -8.26
N HIS A 79 10.65 -19.27 -8.14
CA HIS A 79 11.97 -19.50 -8.73
C HIS A 79 12.74 -20.62 -8.02
N SER A 80 13.58 -21.32 -8.78
CA SER A 80 14.42 -22.44 -8.32
C SER A 80 15.38 -22.08 -7.18
N TRP A 81 15.78 -20.83 -7.00
CA TRP A 81 16.58 -20.45 -5.81
C TRP A 81 15.74 -20.44 -4.50
N SER A 82 14.41 -20.34 -4.59
CA SER A 82 13.48 -20.47 -3.45
C SER A 82 13.37 -21.92 -2.92
N GLN A 83 14.11 -22.88 -3.51
CA GLN A 83 13.91 -24.33 -3.37
C GLN A 83 14.06 -24.92 -1.97
N LYS A 84 14.66 -24.23 -0.99
CA LYS A 84 14.71 -24.76 0.39
C LYS A 84 13.46 -24.45 1.22
N ASN A 85 12.74 -23.37 0.92
CA ASN A 85 11.60 -22.92 1.75
C ASN A 85 10.29 -22.69 0.97
N GLN A 86 10.31 -22.73 -0.37
CA GLN A 86 9.13 -22.54 -1.24
C GLN A 86 8.24 -21.34 -0.86
N LYS A 87 8.85 -20.28 -0.33
CA LYS A 87 8.12 -19.18 0.31
C LYS A 87 7.86 -18.02 -0.64
N SER A 88 8.82 -17.69 -1.49
CA SER A 88 8.87 -16.42 -2.25
C SER A 88 8.41 -16.56 -3.70
N CYS A 89 7.46 -15.72 -4.10
CA CYS A 89 6.86 -15.65 -5.43
C CYS A 89 7.29 -14.36 -6.15
N PHE A 90 7.69 -14.49 -7.42
CA PHE A 90 8.16 -13.38 -8.24
C PHE A 90 7.30 -13.22 -9.48
N ALA A 91 7.11 -11.99 -9.93
CA ALA A 91 6.22 -11.72 -11.04
C ALA A 91 6.85 -12.20 -12.35
N ASP A 92 6.05 -12.87 -13.18
CA ASP A 92 6.43 -13.15 -14.55
C ASP A 92 6.36 -11.87 -15.40
N GLY A 93 7.00 -11.91 -16.58
CA GLY A 93 6.93 -10.85 -17.57
C GLY A 93 8.00 -9.77 -17.37
N ASN A 94 7.60 -8.51 -17.55
CA ASN A 94 8.54 -7.39 -17.55
C ASN A 94 9.03 -7.02 -16.14
N LEU A 95 10.26 -6.50 -16.06
CA LEU A 95 10.82 -5.94 -14.83
C LEU A 95 10.00 -4.74 -14.35
N ALA A 96 9.80 -4.65 -13.04
CA ALA A 96 9.14 -3.50 -12.44
C ALA A 96 9.99 -2.23 -12.55
N TYR A 97 9.33 -1.08 -12.63
CA TYR A 97 9.94 0.24 -12.45
C TYR A 97 9.17 1.05 -11.42
N MET A 98 9.81 2.08 -10.87
CA MET A 98 9.18 3.01 -9.94
C MET A 98 8.92 4.34 -10.63
N ILE A 99 7.74 4.90 -10.40
CA ILE A 99 7.46 6.32 -10.62
C ILE A 99 7.60 7.04 -9.29
N LEU A 100 8.42 8.08 -9.27
CA LEU A 100 8.63 8.96 -8.14
C LEU A 100 7.94 10.28 -8.44
N ALA A 101 7.09 10.71 -7.53
CA ALA A 101 6.54 12.06 -7.54
C ALA A 101 7.39 12.95 -6.63
N ASN A 102 7.83 14.08 -7.16
CA ASN A 102 8.56 15.08 -6.40
C ASN A 102 8.08 16.49 -6.73
N ASP A 103 8.75 17.48 -6.17
CA ASP A 103 8.57 18.87 -6.57
C ASP A 103 8.90 19.01 -8.06
N ASN A 104 7.87 19.38 -8.83
CA ASN A 104 7.89 19.72 -10.25
C ASN A 104 7.93 18.54 -11.25
N HIS A 105 8.32 17.33 -10.84
CA HIS A 105 8.50 16.23 -11.79
C HIS A 105 7.97 14.87 -11.37
N LEU A 106 7.55 14.11 -12.38
CA LEU A 106 7.47 12.66 -12.31
C LEU A 106 8.77 12.07 -12.87
N ARG A 107 9.30 11.04 -12.19
CA ARG A 107 10.56 10.41 -12.58
C ARG A 107 10.44 8.91 -12.59
N LYS A 108 11.02 8.27 -13.60
CA LYS A 108 11.13 6.81 -13.70
C LYS A 108 12.46 6.36 -13.10
N LEU A 109 12.43 5.31 -12.30
CA LEU A 109 13.59 4.76 -11.59
C LEU A 109 13.55 3.23 -11.58
N SER A 110 14.69 2.56 -11.77
CA SER A 110 14.77 1.10 -11.58
C SER A 110 14.92 0.75 -10.09
N PRO A 111 14.06 -0.13 -9.52
CA PRO A 111 14.18 -0.57 -8.12
C PRO A 111 15.35 -1.54 -7.86
N TYR A 112 16.01 -2.00 -8.92
CA TYR A 112 17.07 -3.01 -8.85
C TYR A 112 18.48 -2.41 -8.92
N LYS A 113 18.61 -1.13 -9.28
CA LYS A 113 19.88 -0.42 -9.40
C LYS A 113 20.06 0.55 -8.22
N HIS A 114 21.32 0.78 -7.80
CA HIS A 114 21.64 1.57 -6.61
C HIS A 114 22.50 2.81 -6.95
N GLY A 115 22.39 3.86 -6.14
CA GLY A 115 23.19 5.07 -6.24
C GLY A 115 23.04 5.79 -7.58
N ASN A 116 24.15 6.27 -8.16
CA ASN A 116 24.15 6.97 -9.45
C ASN A 116 23.72 6.08 -10.63
N SER A 117 23.79 4.75 -10.47
CA SER A 117 23.38 3.79 -11.49
C SER A 117 21.88 3.58 -11.55
N ALA A 118 21.10 4.20 -10.65
CA ALA A 118 19.67 3.99 -10.54
C ALA A 118 18.89 4.40 -11.81
N GLY A 119 19.47 5.25 -12.68
CA GLY A 119 18.95 5.54 -14.01
C GLY A 119 17.65 6.34 -13.96
N ILE A 120 17.73 7.56 -13.43
CA ILE A 120 16.58 8.44 -13.22
C ILE A 120 16.23 9.16 -14.53
N LEU A 121 15.05 8.89 -15.06
CA LEU A 121 14.52 9.60 -16.24
C LEU A 121 13.43 10.58 -15.81
N THR A 122 13.64 11.88 -16.05
CA THR A 122 12.59 12.90 -15.87
C THR A 122 11.54 12.73 -16.96
N LEU A 123 10.27 12.61 -16.57
CA LEU A 123 9.15 12.39 -17.51
C LEU A 123 8.43 13.68 -17.88
N THR A 124 8.46 14.69 -17.02
CA THR A 124 7.86 16.00 -17.29
C THR A 124 8.92 16.97 -17.84
N GLU A 125 8.48 17.99 -18.58
CA GLU A 125 9.37 19.01 -19.14
C GLU A 125 10.17 19.73 -18.05
N GLU A 126 11.44 20.05 -18.32
CA GLU A 126 12.33 20.74 -17.38
C GLU A 126 11.90 22.18 -17.09
N ASP A 127 11.24 22.84 -18.05
CA ASP A 127 10.72 24.21 -17.92
C ASP A 127 9.26 24.26 -17.41
N ALA A 128 8.71 23.13 -16.95
CA ALA A 128 7.36 23.11 -16.39
C ALA A 128 7.24 24.08 -15.19
N PRO A 129 6.07 24.73 -15.00
CA PRO A 129 5.84 25.60 -13.85
C PRO A 129 6.20 24.89 -12.54
N LYS A 130 6.72 25.61 -11.56
CA LYS A 130 6.99 25.01 -10.23
C LYS A 130 5.68 24.52 -9.63
N VAL A 131 5.53 23.21 -9.55
CA VAL A 131 4.31 22.52 -9.12
C VAL A 131 4.62 21.54 -8.02
N LEU A 132 3.80 21.55 -6.97
CA LEU A 132 3.93 20.58 -5.91
C LEU A 132 3.02 19.39 -6.24
N ILE A 133 3.64 18.31 -6.71
CA ILE A 133 2.95 17.04 -6.87
C ILE A 133 2.79 16.44 -5.47
N GLU A 134 1.55 16.14 -5.07
CA GLU A 134 1.26 15.57 -3.73
C GLU A 134 1.13 14.05 -3.78
N SER A 135 0.56 13.50 -4.85
CA SER A 135 0.42 12.06 -5.07
C SER A 135 0.32 11.76 -6.57
N ALA A 136 0.74 10.57 -6.95
CA ALA A 136 0.66 10.06 -8.31
C ALA A 136 0.26 8.58 -8.30
N ASP A 137 -0.37 8.13 -9.38
CA ASP A 137 -0.60 6.71 -9.66
C ASP A 137 -0.59 6.47 -11.17
N VAL A 138 -0.43 5.22 -11.59
CA VAL A 138 -0.20 4.85 -12.99
C VAL A 138 -1.20 3.80 -13.43
N LEU A 139 -1.87 4.03 -14.55
CA LEU A 139 -2.57 3.00 -15.29
C LEU A 139 -1.57 2.26 -16.18
N TYR A 140 -1.33 0.99 -15.90
CA TYR A 140 -0.52 0.12 -16.75
C TYR A 140 -1.29 -0.30 -18.01
N GLY A 141 -0.53 -0.58 -19.08
CA GLY A 141 -1.02 -1.05 -20.37
C GLY A 141 0.06 -0.87 -21.44
N GLU A 142 -0.27 -1.17 -22.69
CA GLU A 142 0.64 -0.91 -23.83
C GLU A 142 1.05 0.57 -23.92
N ASN A 143 0.11 1.46 -23.57
CA ASN A 143 0.33 2.90 -23.46
C ASN A 143 0.03 3.33 -22.02
N PRO A 144 1.01 3.21 -21.10
CA PRO A 144 0.78 3.53 -19.70
C PRO A 144 0.47 5.02 -19.51
N GLN A 145 -0.39 5.34 -18.54
CA GLN A 145 -0.79 6.71 -18.25
C GLN A 145 -0.54 7.01 -16.77
N ALA A 146 0.16 8.10 -16.47
CA ALA A 146 0.31 8.60 -15.12
C ALA A 146 -0.81 9.61 -14.83
N PHE A 147 -1.25 9.62 -13.59
CA PHE A 147 -2.22 10.56 -13.03
C PHE A 147 -1.62 11.15 -11.77
N TRP A 148 -1.69 12.47 -11.61
CA TRP A 148 -1.15 13.09 -10.39
C TRP A 148 -1.88 14.37 -10.02
N THR A 149 -1.85 14.65 -8.73
CA THR A 149 -2.47 15.83 -8.15
C THR A 149 -1.45 16.95 -8.01
N ASN A 150 -1.89 18.18 -8.25
CA ASN A 150 -1.07 19.38 -8.14
C ASN A 150 -1.68 20.37 -7.15
N ARG A 151 -0.96 20.66 -6.06
CA ARG A 151 -1.45 21.56 -5.01
C ARG A 151 -1.51 23.02 -5.45
N HIS A 152 -0.51 23.50 -6.20
CA HIS A 152 -0.43 24.91 -6.57
C HIS A 152 -1.38 25.24 -7.73
N GLN A 153 -1.45 24.36 -8.73
CA GLN A 153 -2.38 24.53 -9.86
C GLN A 153 -3.81 24.14 -9.50
N LYS A 154 -4.03 23.45 -8.37
CA LYS A 154 -5.36 23.00 -7.93
C LYS A 154 -6.00 22.04 -8.93
N THR A 155 -5.19 21.16 -9.50
CA THR A 155 -5.59 20.26 -10.58
C THR A 155 -5.28 18.80 -10.30
N LEU A 156 -6.04 17.92 -10.95
CA LEU A 156 -5.65 16.54 -11.23
C LEU A 156 -5.36 16.47 -12.72
N VAL A 157 -4.21 15.93 -13.10
CA VAL A 157 -3.77 15.88 -14.50
C VAL A 157 -3.33 14.47 -14.88
N THR A 158 -3.19 14.23 -16.19
CA THR A 158 -2.72 12.96 -16.74
C THR A 158 -1.77 13.15 -17.92
N MET A 159 -0.88 12.17 -18.13
CA MET A 159 0.10 12.14 -19.21
C MET A 159 0.44 10.69 -19.57
N SER A 160 0.71 10.42 -20.85
CA SER A 160 1.26 9.12 -21.26
C SER A 160 2.70 8.96 -20.75
N VAL A 161 3.02 7.79 -20.22
CA VAL A 161 4.36 7.44 -19.75
C VAL A 161 5.13 6.79 -20.92
N PRO A 162 6.29 7.33 -21.32
CA PRO A 162 7.14 6.71 -22.35
C PRO A 162 7.56 5.29 -21.96
N THR A 163 7.38 4.33 -22.88
CA THR A 163 7.70 2.91 -22.66
C THR A 163 9.15 2.55 -23.00
N THR A 164 9.77 3.26 -23.94
CA THR A 164 11.18 3.04 -24.33
C THR A 164 12.13 3.84 -23.45
N ASP A 165 13.11 3.15 -22.85
CA ASP A 165 14.28 3.81 -22.28
C ASP A 165 15.11 4.37 -23.46
N GLU A 166 14.96 5.65 -23.82
CA GLU A 166 15.79 6.34 -24.83
C GLU A 166 17.25 6.46 -24.34
N SER A 167 17.94 5.33 -24.23
CA SER A 167 19.35 5.22 -23.90
C SER A 167 20.03 4.40 -24.99
N GLY A 168 20.18 5.02 -26.17
CA GLY A 168 21.09 4.52 -27.21
C GLY A 168 20.50 4.46 -28.61
N SER A 169 20.51 5.59 -29.33
CA SER A 169 20.76 5.58 -30.77
C SER A 169 21.17 6.98 -31.25
N ASN A 170 22.30 7.03 -31.95
CA ASN A 170 22.86 8.20 -32.62
C ASN A 170 21.78 8.98 -33.38
N ARG A 171 21.46 10.19 -32.91
CA ARG A 171 20.67 11.15 -33.67
C ARG A 171 21.53 11.75 -34.79
N SER A 172 21.61 11.02 -35.91
CA SER A 172 21.70 11.69 -37.21
C SER A 172 20.39 12.44 -37.42
N GLY A 173 20.50 13.72 -37.75
CA GLY A 173 19.38 14.65 -37.80
C GLY A 173 18.30 14.22 -38.79
N ARG A 174 17.12 13.92 -38.27
CA ARG A 174 15.82 14.12 -38.93
C ARG A 174 14.78 14.33 -37.84
N THR A 175 14.00 15.38 -38.03
CA THR A 175 12.93 15.89 -37.18
C THR A 175 11.92 14.80 -36.78
N ALA A 176 12.08 14.25 -35.57
CA ALA A 176 11.10 13.45 -34.86
C ALA A 176 10.80 14.10 -33.50
N ARG A 177 10.57 15.43 -33.50
CA ARG A 177 10.36 16.22 -32.28
C ARG A 177 8.91 16.25 -31.77
N ASP A 178 7.92 15.70 -32.49
CA ASP A 178 6.50 15.96 -32.18
C ASP A 178 5.55 14.74 -32.26
N ALA A 179 5.91 13.55 -31.77
CA ALA A 179 4.96 12.41 -31.81
C ALA A 179 4.77 11.60 -30.52
N ASN A 180 5.66 11.66 -29.52
CA ASN A 180 5.55 10.77 -28.33
C ASN A 180 5.85 11.41 -26.97
N ALA A 181 6.06 12.73 -26.90
CA ALA A 181 5.99 13.43 -25.62
C ALA A 181 4.52 13.67 -25.29
N GLY A 182 3.96 12.88 -24.37
CA GLY A 182 2.57 13.03 -23.96
C GLY A 182 2.31 14.44 -23.44
N TYR A 183 1.38 15.16 -24.06
CA TYR A 183 0.93 16.45 -23.53
C TYR A 183 0.19 16.23 -22.20
N ILE A 184 0.48 17.07 -21.20
CA ILE A 184 -0.18 17.03 -19.89
C ILE A 184 -1.62 17.52 -20.04
N ARG A 185 -2.59 16.65 -19.78
CA ARG A 185 -4.03 16.98 -19.86
C ARG A 185 -4.63 17.14 -18.47
N THR A 186 -5.32 18.26 -18.23
CA THR A 186 -6.09 18.47 -17.01
C THR A 186 -7.39 17.67 -17.01
N LEU A 187 -7.62 16.90 -15.93
CA LEU A 187 -8.87 16.15 -15.69
C LEU A 187 -9.82 16.89 -14.78
N ILE A 188 -9.30 17.49 -13.71
CA ILE A 188 -10.07 18.23 -12.71
C ILE A 188 -9.37 19.55 -12.42
N GLU A 189 -10.16 20.59 -12.23
CA GLU A 189 -9.74 21.93 -11.81
C GLU A 189 -10.42 22.33 -10.50
N GLY A 190 -9.86 23.32 -9.81
CA GLY A 190 -10.48 23.94 -8.64
C GLY A 190 -10.36 23.13 -7.34
N LEU A 191 -9.48 22.14 -7.28
CA LEU A 191 -9.18 21.38 -6.06
C LEU A 191 -8.64 22.30 -4.96
N LYS A 192 -8.97 22.03 -3.69
CA LYS A 192 -8.53 22.91 -2.60
C LYS A 192 -7.20 22.48 -2.00
N ASN A 193 -7.06 21.19 -1.71
CA ASN A 193 -5.84 20.59 -1.17
C ASN A 193 -5.82 19.09 -1.53
N PRO A 194 -5.50 18.75 -2.78
CA PRO A 194 -5.52 17.36 -3.22
C PRO A 194 -4.36 16.58 -2.59
N LYS A 195 -4.61 15.34 -2.16
CA LYS A 195 -3.66 14.58 -1.32
C LYS A 195 -3.30 13.18 -1.81
N GLY A 196 -4.27 12.43 -2.29
CA GLY A 196 -4.08 11.05 -2.75
C GLY A 196 -4.79 10.81 -4.06
N VAL A 197 -4.23 9.96 -4.91
CA VAL A 197 -4.84 9.48 -6.15
C VAL A 197 -4.64 7.97 -6.27
N ALA A 198 -5.65 7.26 -6.77
CA ALA A 198 -5.57 5.84 -7.08
C ALA A 198 -6.38 5.52 -8.33
N VAL A 199 -5.90 4.59 -9.14
CA VAL A 199 -6.51 4.24 -10.42
C VAL A 199 -7.08 2.82 -10.39
N ASP A 200 -8.34 2.70 -10.78
CA ASP A 200 -8.97 1.43 -11.12
C ASP A 200 -8.69 1.12 -12.60
N TRP A 201 -7.82 0.13 -12.82
CA TRP A 201 -7.41 -0.29 -14.15
C TRP A 201 -8.46 -1.11 -14.91
N VAL A 202 -9.50 -1.59 -14.23
CA VAL A 202 -10.58 -2.37 -14.82
C VAL A 202 -11.62 -1.44 -15.41
N THR A 203 -12.11 -0.50 -14.59
CA THR A 203 -13.16 0.44 -15.03
C THR A 203 -12.60 1.71 -15.65
N LYS A 204 -11.27 1.89 -15.64
CA LYS A 204 -10.57 3.09 -16.11
C LYS A 204 -11.09 4.34 -15.40
N THR A 205 -11.13 4.26 -14.07
CA THR A 205 -11.61 5.31 -13.16
C THR A 205 -10.49 5.74 -12.22
N VAL A 206 -10.36 7.05 -12.01
CA VAL A 206 -9.39 7.66 -11.10
C VAL A 206 -10.13 8.14 -9.86
N TYR A 207 -9.73 7.64 -8.69
CA TYR A 207 -10.20 8.05 -7.38
C TYR A 207 -9.23 9.05 -6.80
N TYR A 208 -9.72 10.12 -6.17
CA TYR A 208 -8.88 11.17 -5.63
C TYR A 208 -9.44 11.75 -4.33
N ILE A 209 -8.53 12.16 -3.46
CA ILE A 209 -8.81 12.87 -2.21
C ILE A 209 -8.58 14.37 -2.42
N ASP A 210 -9.58 15.17 -2.06
CA ASP A 210 -9.40 16.60 -1.79
C ASP A 210 -9.61 16.87 -0.29
N ALA A 211 -8.50 16.93 0.44
CA ALA A 211 -8.50 17.15 1.89
C ALA A 211 -8.94 18.57 2.27
N GLY A 212 -8.98 19.52 1.31
CA GLY A 212 -9.44 20.88 1.56
C GLY A 212 -10.96 21.00 1.52
N THR A 213 -11.64 20.06 0.86
CA THR A 213 -13.10 19.92 0.88
C THR A 213 -13.56 18.69 1.68
N SER A 214 -12.62 17.94 2.26
CA SER A 214 -12.86 16.67 2.96
C SER A 214 -13.70 15.71 2.12
N THR A 215 -13.33 15.50 0.86
CA THR A 215 -14.03 14.60 -0.05
C THR A 215 -13.14 13.51 -0.64
N ILE A 216 -13.75 12.35 -0.90
CA ILE A 216 -13.23 11.33 -1.80
C ILE A 216 -14.16 11.28 -3.01
N SER A 217 -13.60 11.49 -4.19
CA SER A 217 -14.34 11.57 -5.45
C SER A 217 -13.71 10.66 -6.50
N ALA A 218 -14.45 10.38 -7.56
CA ALA A 218 -14.00 9.60 -8.69
C ALA A 218 -14.26 10.33 -10.00
N VAL A 219 -13.38 10.14 -10.98
CA VAL A 219 -13.51 10.65 -12.34
C VAL A 219 -13.05 9.59 -13.34
N THR A 220 -13.73 9.46 -14.48
CA THR A 220 -13.24 8.59 -15.56
C THR A 220 -11.90 9.09 -16.08
N THR A 221 -11.04 8.19 -16.56
CA THR A 221 -9.74 8.55 -17.14
C THR A 221 -9.85 9.52 -18.31
N ASP A 222 -10.99 9.58 -19.00
CA ASP A 222 -11.29 10.57 -20.05
C ASP A 222 -11.80 11.93 -19.53
N GLY A 223 -12.09 12.05 -18.22
CA GLY A 223 -12.55 13.27 -17.56
C GLY A 223 -14.05 13.55 -17.68
N LYS A 224 -14.82 12.72 -18.41
CA LYS A 224 -16.22 13.05 -18.75
C LYS A 224 -17.22 12.83 -17.61
N LYS A 225 -17.00 11.81 -16.79
CA LYS A 225 -17.91 11.47 -15.68
C LYS A 225 -17.18 11.66 -14.38
N ARG A 226 -17.79 12.39 -13.45
CA ARG A 226 -17.26 12.64 -12.11
C ARG A 226 -18.36 12.49 -11.05
N VAL A 227 -17.99 12.01 -9.87
CA VAL A 227 -18.91 11.85 -8.74
C VAL A 227 -18.16 11.99 -7.43
N THR A 228 -18.79 12.60 -6.44
CA THR A 228 -18.31 12.58 -5.04
C THR A 228 -18.88 11.35 -4.36
N LEU A 229 -18.01 10.46 -3.89
CA LEU A 229 -18.38 9.19 -3.27
C LEU A 229 -18.60 9.34 -1.76
N ILE A 230 -17.64 10.00 -1.11
CA ILE A 230 -17.67 10.30 0.32
C ILE A 230 -17.54 11.81 0.49
N GLY A 231 -18.59 12.45 1.02
CA GLY A 231 -18.63 13.90 1.22
C GLY A 231 -18.80 14.33 2.67
N THR A 232 -18.87 13.39 3.62
CA THR A 232 -19.10 13.66 5.05
C THR A 232 -18.27 12.76 5.94
N GLY A 233 -18.04 13.19 7.18
CA GLY A 233 -17.38 12.36 8.21
C GLY A 233 -15.90 12.04 7.92
N LEU A 234 -15.26 12.71 6.96
CA LEU A 234 -13.81 12.65 6.74
C LEU A 234 -13.12 13.73 7.58
N GLY A 235 -12.06 13.37 8.28
CA GLY A 235 -11.23 14.29 9.05
C GLY A 235 -10.21 14.97 8.15
N HIS A 236 -9.03 14.35 8.03
CA HIS A 236 -8.05 14.70 7.01
C HIS A 236 -7.56 13.42 6.33
N PRO A 237 -8.27 12.98 5.26
CA PRO A 237 -7.81 11.88 4.43
C PRO A 237 -6.47 12.24 3.75
N PHE A 238 -5.55 11.28 3.68
CA PHE A 238 -4.19 11.53 3.20
C PHE A 238 -3.85 10.70 1.96
N ASP A 239 -3.99 9.39 2.04
CA ASP A 239 -3.66 8.47 0.95
C ASP A 239 -4.81 7.53 0.64
N ILE A 240 -4.86 7.01 -0.59
CA ILE A 240 -5.94 6.16 -1.07
C ILE A 240 -5.38 5.05 -1.96
N VAL A 241 -5.92 3.84 -1.83
CA VAL A 241 -5.66 2.72 -2.74
C VAL A 241 -6.98 2.03 -3.08
N VAL A 242 -7.03 1.35 -4.23
CA VAL A 242 -8.22 0.64 -4.69
C VAL A 242 -7.90 -0.84 -4.90
N ASP A 243 -8.89 -1.70 -4.68
CA ASP A 243 -8.87 -3.11 -5.06
C ASP A 243 -10.06 -3.40 -5.98
N PRO A 244 -9.90 -3.21 -7.30
CA PRO A 244 -10.97 -3.47 -8.26
C PRO A 244 -11.54 -4.89 -8.15
N ALA A 245 -10.70 -5.87 -7.79
CA ALA A 245 -11.10 -7.28 -7.74
C ALA A 245 -12.12 -7.59 -6.63
N SER A 246 -12.01 -6.91 -5.48
CA SER A 246 -13.01 -7.01 -4.42
C SER A 246 -14.04 -5.87 -4.43
N GLY A 247 -13.88 -4.90 -5.33
CA GLY A 247 -14.75 -3.73 -5.41
C GLY A 247 -14.61 -2.80 -4.20
N GLN A 248 -13.42 -2.68 -3.62
CA GLN A 248 -13.15 -1.92 -2.40
C GLN A 248 -12.19 -0.74 -2.62
N ILE A 249 -12.39 0.32 -1.85
CA ILE A 249 -11.46 1.45 -1.71
C ILE A 249 -11.02 1.56 -0.26
N PHE A 250 -9.75 1.92 -0.05
CA PHE A 250 -9.15 2.07 1.27
C PHE A 250 -8.43 3.40 1.35
N TRP A 251 -8.51 4.08 2.50
CA TRP A 251 -7.80 5.34 2.69
C TRP A 251 -7.31 5.51 4.12
N THR A 252 -6.25 6.30 4.28
CA THR A 252 -5.78 6.79 5.57
C THR A 252 -6.48 8.10 5.91
N ASP A 253 -7.02 8.22 7.12
CA ASP A 253 -7.60 9.47 7.65
C ASP A 253 -6.98 9.74 9.02
N ASN A 254 -6.27 10.86 9.17
CA ASN A 254 -5.66 11.21 10.46
C ASN A 254 -6.68 11.74 11.49
N GLY A 255 -7.95 11.86 11.10
CA GLY A 255 -9.07 12.15 11.99
C GLY A 255 -8.97 13.48 12.72
N GLY A 256 -8.27 14.47 12.16
CA GLY A 256 -8.09 15.77 12.82
C GLY A 256 -7.33 15.68 14.14
N LEU A 257 -6.42 14.69 14.27
CA LEU A 257 -5.67 14.36 15.49
C LEU A 257 -6.49 13.70 16.62
N ILE A 258 -7.79 13.47 16.41
CA ILE A 258 -8.69 12.96 17.46
C ILE A 258 -9.02 11.49 17.21
N ASN A 259 -9.27 11.10 15.95
CA ASN A 259 -9.68 9.74 15.60
C ASN A 259 -8.96 9.22 14.33
N PRO A 260 -7.64 8.97 14.39
CA PRO A 260 -6.90 8.43 13.27
C PRO A 260 -7.32 6.99 12.96
N ARG A 261 -7.56 6.71 11.68
CA ARG A 261 -8.13 5.45 11.22
C ARG A 261 -7.70 5.14 9.78
N ILE A 262 -7.75 3.86 9.45
CA ILE A 262 -7.76 3.39 8.07
C ILE A 262 -9.17 2.89 7.81
N GLU A 263 -9.80 3.41 6.77
CA GLU A 263 -11.19 3.11 6.45
C GLU A 263 -11.28 2.34 5.14
N VAL A 264 -12.40 1.64 4.99
CA VAL A 264 -12.75 0.90 3.78
C VAL A 264 -14.20 1.18 3.40
N ALA A 265 -14.48 1.23 2.10
CA ALA A 265 -15.83 1.24 1.55
C ALA A 265 -15.86 0.44 0.25
N ARG A 266 -17.06 0.16 -0.27
CA ARG A 266 -17.19 -0.26 -1.67
C ARG A 266 -16.78 0.89 -2.59
N MET A 267 -16.37 0.58 -3.81
CA MET A 267 -15.92 1.57 -4.79
C MET A 267 -16.99 2.60 -5.21
N ASN A 268 -18.26 2.34 -4.92
CA ASN A 268 -19.36 3.29 -5.07
C ASN A 268 -19.62 4.16 -3.82
N GLY A 269 -18.78 4.07 -2.78
CA GLY A 269 -18.90 4.79 -1.51
C GLY A 269 -19.80 4.14 -0.45
N SER A 270 -20.54 3.07 -0.79
CA SER A 270 -21.41 2.37 0.17
C SER A 270 -20.64 1.43 1.11
N TYR A 271 -21.29 0.99 2.20
CA TYR A 271 -20.70 0.08 3.21
C TYR A 271 -19.36 0.58 3.78
N ARG A 272 -19.25 1.89 4.00
CA ARG A 272 -18.12 2.52 4.69
C ARG A 272 -18.02 2.02 6.13
N ARG A 273 -16.82 1.62 6.55
CA ARG A 273 -16.50 1.21 7.93
C ARG A 273 -15.03 1.48 8.25
N ASP A 274 -14.73 1.53 9.54
CA ASP A 274 -13.34 1.51 10.01
C ASP A 274 -12.75 0.12 9.77
N LEU A 275 -11.59 0.06 9.11
CA LEU A 275 -10.80 -1.17 8.94
C LEU A 275 -9.79 -1.31 10.08
N VAL A 276 -9.10 -0.22 10.40
CA VAL A 276 -8.17 -0.15 11.52
C VAL A 276 -8.50 1.09 12.34
N GLY A 277 -8.78 0.89 13.63
CA GLY A 277 -8.95 1.95 14.61
C GLY A 277 -7.96 1.79 15.76
N GLY A 278 -7.56 2.91 16.38
CA GLY A 278 -6.69 2.94 17.56
C GLY A 278 -5.22 2.57 17.27
N ALA A 279 -4.35 2.90 18.24
CA ALA A 279 -2.90 2.66 18.18
C ALA A 279 -2.23 3.14 16.87
N MET A 280 -2.71 4.27 16.35
CA MET A 280 -2.13 5.03 15.24
C MET A 280 -2.25 6.51 15.59
N VAL A 281 -1.42 7.35 14.99
CA VAL A 281 -1.44 8.79 15.24
C VAL A 281 -1.46 9.56 13.92
N TRP A 282 -0.47 9.37 13.05
CA TRP A 282 -0.38 10.03 11.74
C TRP A 282 -0.18 9.02 10.61
N PRO A 283 -1.22 8.24 10.28
CA PRO A 283 -1.17 7.36 9.11
C PRO A 283 -1.03 8.22 7.86
N THR A 284 -0.05 7.89 7.02
CA THR A 284 0.31 8.67 5.83
C THR A 284 0.23 7.78 4.59
N GLY A 285 1.35 7.16 4.19
CA GLY A 285 1.41 6.26 3.05
C GLY A 285 0.57 5.00 3.23
N LEU A 286 -0.06 4.55 2.14
CA LEU A 286 -0.88 3.34 2.10
C LEU A 286 -0.57 2.55 0.82
N ALA A 287 -0.35 1.25 0.94
CA ALA A 287 -0.13 0.36 -0.19
C ALA A 287 -0.88 -0.95 0.00
N ILE A 288 -1.22 -1.60 -1.11
CA ILE A 288 -1.92 -2.88 -1.14
C ILE A 288 -1.07 -3.96 -1.81
N ASP A 289 -0.94 -5.10 -1.13
CA ASP A 289 -0.40 -6.33 -1.69
C ASP A 289 -1.59 -7.18 -2.18
N TYR A 290 -1.88 -7.11 -3.48
CA TYR A 290 -3.03 -7.78 -4.06
C TYR A 290 -2.96 -9.31 -3.91
N PRO A 291 -1.85 -10.00 -4.23
CA PRO A 291 -1.71 -11.43 -4.00
C PRO A 291 -1.85 -11.84 -2.53
N ALA A 292 -1.22 -11.12 -1.60
CA ALA A 292 -1.26 -11.48 -0.18
C ALA A 292 -2.53 -10.98 0.55
N ARG A 293 -3.39 -10.20 -0.12
CA ARG A 293 -4.61 -9.58 0.43
C ARG A 293 -4.30 -8.82 1.72
N ARG A 294 -3.32 -7.91 1.66
CA ARG A 294 -2.90 -7.08 2.80
C ARG A 294 -2.72 -5.62 2.44
N LEU A 295 -3.01 -4.75 3.39
CA LEU A 295 -2.56 -3.37 3.38
C LEU A 295 -1.26 -3.22 4.15
N TYR A 296 -0.47 -2.25 3.73
CA TYR A 296 0.71 -1.76 4.41
C TYR A 296 0.59 -0.25 4.55
N TRP A 297 0.90 0.30 5.72
CA TRP A 297 0.87 1.75 5.92
C TRP A 297 2.06 2.23 6.75
N THR A 298 2.38 3.51 6.57
CA THR A 298 3.34 4.24 7.39
C THR A 298 2.61 5.14 8.37
N ASP A 299 3.14 5.20 9.59
CA ASP A 299 2.76 6.21 10.57
C ASP A 299 3.97 7.07 10.92
N THR A 300 3.93 8.34 10.50
CA THR A 300 5.06 9.26 10.64
C THR A 300 5.33 9.67 12.08
N LYS A 301 4.32 9.62 12.95
CA LYS A 301 4.43 10.06 14.35
C LYS A 301 4.95 8.96 15.25
N THR A 302 4.39 7.76 15.10
CA THR A 302 4.84 6.57 15.84
C THR A 302 6.08 5.93 15.22
N LYS A 303 6.46 6.39 14.01
CA LYS A 303 7.57 5.91 13.20
C LYS A 303 7.49 4.39 12.96
N THR A 304 6.33 3.93 12.51
CA THR A 304 6.09 2.51 12.21
C THR A 304 5.74 2.30 10.74
N ILE A 305 6.05 1.09 10.27
CA ILE A 305 5.39 0.47 9.13
C ILE A 305 4.62 -0.71 9.68
N GLU A 306 3.34 -0.78 9.35
CA GLU A 306 2.43 -1.80 9.82
C GLU A 306 1.69 -2.44 8.65
N THR A 307 1.07 -3.59 8.91
CA THR A 307 0.29 -4.33 7.93
C THR A 307 -0.93 -4.97 8.57
N VAL A 308 -1.98 -5.17 7.78
CA VAL A 308 -3.23 -5.83 8.17
C VAL A 308 -3.81 -6.54 6.96
N ARG A 309 -4.57 -7.62 7.15
CA ARG A 309 -5.35 -8.22 6.06
C ARG A 309 -6.49 -7.29 5.64
N LEU A 310 -7.00 -7.44 4.42
CA LEU A 310 -8.09 -6.58 3.90
C LEU A 310 -9.40 -6.71 4.71
N ASP A 311 -9.56 -7.79 5.49
CA ASP A 311 -10.70 -7.97 6.40
C ASP A 311 -10.52 -7.25 7.76
N GLY A 312 -9.30 -6.80 8.08
CA GLY A 312 -8.94 -6.15 9.35
C GLY A 312 -8.22 -7.07 10.35
N SER A 313 -8.06 -8.36 10.03
CA SER A 313 -7.39 -9.34 10.89
C SER A 313 -5.86 -9.36 10.71
N ASP A 314 -5.17 -10.04 11.62
CA ASP A 314 -3.73 -10.31 11.54
C ASP A 314 -2.88 -9.04 11.33
N ARG A 315 -3.15 -8.02 12.16
CA ARG A 315 -2.41 -6.75 12.21
C ARG A 315 -1.01 -7.00 12.80
N ASN A 316 0.03 -6.58 12.09
CA ASN A 316 1.42 -6.76 12.51
C ASN A 316 2.24 -5.49 12.30
N ILE A 317 3.20 -5.24 13.19
CA ILE A 317 4.23 -4.22 12.99
C ILE A 317 5.36 -4.84 12.16
N VAL A 318 5.61 -4.30 10.96
CA VAL A 318 6.69 -4.73 10.07
C VAL A 318 8.02 -4.16 10.55
N LYS A 319 8.03 -2.87 10.90
CA LYS A 319 9.20 -2.18 11.46
C LYS A 319 8.79 -1.00 12.32
N LYS A 320 9.48 -0.84 13.44
CA LYS A 320 9.50 0.38 14.24
C LYS A 320 10.87 1.02 14.10
N PHE A 321 10.91 2.29 13.71
CA PHE A 321 12.15 3.04 13.51
C PHE A 321 12.56 3.68 14.85
N GLY A 322 13.86 3.63 15.14
CA GLY A 322 14.43 4.25 16.33
C GLY A 322 14.29 5.77 16.38
N HIS A 323 14.73 6.37 17.49
CA HIS A 323 14.69 7.82 17.67
C HIS A 323 15.53 8.54 16.60
N ASP A 324 16.73 8.04 16.33
CA ASP A 324 17.69 8.65 15.40
C ASP A 324 17.57 8.09 13.96
N GLU A 325 16.67 7.11 13.74
CA GLU A 325 16.36 6.63 12.40
C GLU A 325 15.45 7.60 11.65
N GLU A 326 15.59 7.59 10.32
CA GLU A 326 14.76 8.37 9.41
C GLU A 326 13.26 8.02 9.56
N ILE A 327 12.40 9.01 9.37
CA ILE A 327 10.95 8.85 9.53
C ILE A 327 10.37 8.30 8.23
N PRO A 328 9.66 7.16 8.24
CA PRO A 328 9.06 6.64 7.02
C PRO A 328 7.84 7.49 6.61
N TYR A 329 7.65 7.72 5.31
CA TYR A 329 6.65 8.65 4.79
C TYR A 329 5.66 8.00 3.81
N LYS A 330 6.08 7.71 2.57
CA LYS A 330 5.27 6.96 1.61
C LYS A 330 5.87 5.58 1.40
N LEU A 331 5.04 4.63 0.97
CA LEU A 331 5.51 3.30 0.69
C LEU A 331 4.73 2.68 -0.45
N ASP A 332 5.34 1.71 -1.11
CA ASP A 332 4.64 0.80 -1.97
C ASP A 332 5.23 -0.61 -1.87
N VAL A 333 4.44 -1.63 -2.20
CA VAL A 333 4.78 -3.05 -2.07
C VAL A 333 4.84 -3.72 -3.43
N PHE A 334 5.85 -4.54 -3.64
CA PHE A 334 5.94 -5.41 -4.80
C PHE A 334 6.75 -6.67 -4.45
N GLU A 335 6.25 -7.82 -4.85
CA GLU A 335 6.82 -9.13 -4.51
C GLU A 335 7.02 -9.28 -3.00
N ASP A 336 8.25 -9.50 -2.53
CA ASP A 336 8.61 -9.65 -1.12
C ASP A 336 9.14 -8.37 -0.47
N LEU A 337 9.09 -7.24 -1.19
CA LEU A 337 9.74 -6.00 -0.79
C LEU A 337 8.74 -4.85 -0.59
N LEU A 338 9.01 -4.06 0.45
CA LEU A 338 8.49 -2.72 0.60
C LEU A 338 9.53 -1.73 0.10
N TYR A 339 9.08 -0.74 -0.64
CA TYR A 339 9.84 0.42 -1.08
C TYR A 339 9.31 1.62 -0.32
N VAL A 340 10.16 2.25 0.48
CA VAL A 340 9.75 3.26 1.46
C VAL A 340 10.54 4.54 1.23
N THR A 341 9.83 5.66 1.14
CA THR A 341 10.45 6.99 1.15
C THR A 341 10.48 7.53 2.58
N THR A 342 11.46 8.37 2.87
CA THR A 342 11.61 8.99 4.19
C THR A 342 11.29 10.48 4.18
N LEU A 343 10.68 10.92 5.27
CA LEU A 343 10.34 12.31 5.52
C LEU A 343 11.62 13.12 5.78
N HIS A 344 11.74 14.27 5.13
CA HIS A 344 12.85 15.23 5.19
C HIS A 344 14.15 14.83 4.47
N THR A 345 14.62 13.59 4.62
CA THR A 345 15.88 13.14 3.98
C THR A 345 15.70 12.74 2.53
N ASN A 346 14.47 12.47 2.09
CA ASN A 346 14.11 12.07 0.73
C ASN A 346 14.89 10.83 0.26
N THR A 347 15.18 9.92 1.18
CA THR A 347 15.85 8.65 0.89
C THR A 347 14.81 7.62 0.49
N ILE A 348 15.17 6.76 -0.47
CA ILE A 348 14.39 5.60 -0.88
C ILE A 348 15.09 4.36 -0.35
N TYR A 349 14.40 3.61 0.49
CA TYR A 349 14.85 2.32 0.99
C TYR A 349 14.01 1.20 0.41
N ARG A 350 14.60 0.01 0.33
CA ARG A 350 13.85 -1.24 0.25
C ARG A 350 14.10 -2.11 1.46
N MET A 351 13.10 -2.90 1.83
CA MET A 351 13.17 -3.87 2.91
C MET A 351 12.20 -5.02 2.68
N SER A 352 12.38 -6.13 3.39
CA SER A 352 11.42 -7.24 3.41
C SER A 352 10.05 -6.77 3.90
N LYS A 353 8.98 -7.11 3.17
CA LYS A 353 7.60 -6.83 3.59
C LYS A 353 7.17 -7.59 4.84
N PHE A 354 7.92 -8.61 5.23
CA PHE A 354 7.72 -9.37 6.45
C PHE A 354 8.52 -8.83 7.64
N GLY A 355 9.31 -7.78 7.44
CA GLY A 355 10.29 -7.32 8.42
C GLY A 355 11.37 -8.37 8.65
N GLY A 356 11.90 -8.43 9.87
CA GLY A 356 12.84 -9.47 10.31
C GLY A 356 13.77 -9.02 11.43
N ARG A 357 14.46 -9.98 12.06
CA ARG A 357 15.35 -9.75 13.22
C ARG A 357 16.49 -8.75 12.98
N GLN A 358 16.98 -8.65 11.74
CA GLN A 358 18.01 -7.67 11.36
C GLN A 358 17.45 -6.39 10.73
N ASN A 359 16.20 -6.41 10.25
CA ASN A 359 15.48 -5.25 9.71
C ASN A 359 16.32 -4.35 8.77
N ASN A 360 17.13 -4.98 7.90
CA ASN A 360 18.11 -4.31 7.06
C ASN A 360 17.41 -3.45 5.99
N LEU A 361 17.32 -2.16 6.25
CA LEU A 361 16.98 -1.16 5.24
C LEU A 361 18.12 -1.09 4.23
N VAL A 362 17.83 -1.38 2.95
CA VAL A 362 18.79 -1.22 1.86
C VAL A 362 18.50 0.09 1.15
N LYS A 363 19.43 1.05 1.24
CA LYS A 363 19.31 2.33 0.53
C LYS A 363 19.38 2.08 -0.99
N ILE A 364 18.36 2.53 -1.72
CA ILE A 364 18.37 2.55 -3.18
C ILE A 364 19.10 3.81 -3.65
N THR A 365 18.57 4.97 -3.25
CA THR A 365 19.13 6.27 -3.59
C THR A 365 18.60 7.34 -2.62
N GLN A 366 19.16 8.54 -2.68
CA GLN A 366 18.66 9.71 -1.97
C GLN A 366 18.44 10.83 -2.96
N TYR A 367 17.28 11.48 -2.86
CA TYR A 367 16.86 12.49 -3.80
C TYR A 367 17.06 13.91 -3.24
N PRO A 368 17.51 14.89 -4.04
CA PRO A 368 17.76 16.24 -3.53
C PRO A 368 16.46 17.03 -3.27
N LEU A 369 15.37 16.68 -3.96
CA LEU A 369 14.06 17.33 -3.81
C LEU A 369 13.11 16.48 -2.96
N LYS A 370 12.08 17.13 -2.43
CA LYS A 370 11.04 16.46 -1.64
C LYS A 370 10.39 15.34 -2.46
N LEU A 371 10.39 14.13 -1.90
CA LEU A 371 9.63 13.00 -2.44
C LEU A 371 8.24 12.99 -1.85
N SER A 372 7.24 13.13 -2.72
CA SER A 372 5.83 13.19 -2.32
C SER A 372 5.13 11.85 -2.44
N ASP A 373 5.56 10.99 -3.39
CA ASP A 373 5.00 9.66 -3.59
C ASP A 373 5.96 8.70 -4.29
N VAL A 374 5.71 7.40 -4.12
CA VAL A 374 6.41 6.31 -4.82
C VAL A 374 5.38 5.28 -5.30
N VAL A 375 5.44 4.91 -6.57
CA VAL A 375 4.52 3.95 -7.18
C VAL A 375 5.33 2.89 -7.93
N LEU A 376 5.18 1.63 -7.56
CA LEU A 376 5.72 0.49 -8.31
C LEU A 376 4.78 0.16 -9.45
N VAL A 377 5.34 0.06 -10.65
CA VAL A 377 4.61 -0.21 -11.88
C VAL A 377 5.11 -1.51 -12.49
N GLN A 378 4.21 -2.48 -12.63
CA GLN A 378 4.45 -3.78 -13.25
C GLN A 378 3.11 -4.40 -13.67
N GLU A 379 3.12 -5.20 -14.75
CA GLU A 379 1.90 -5.78 -15.34
C GLU A 379 1.02 -6.57 -14.34
N LYS A 380 1.61 -7.43 -13.51
CA LYS A 380 0.92 -8.30 -12.55
C LYS A 380 0.42 -7.57 -11.33
N LYS A 381 0.86 -6.32 -11.11
CA LYS A 381 0.30 -5.47 -10.07
C LYS A 381 -1.09 -4.94 -10.44
N GLN A 382 -1.38 -4.84 -11.75
CA GLN A 382 -2.69 -4.43 -12.29
C GLN A 382 -3.26 -5.52 -13.20
N ASP A 383 -3.26 -6.76 -12.70
CA ASP A 383 -3.76 -7.88 -13.47
C ASP A 383 -5.29 -7.83 -13.59
N THR A 384 -5.80 -8.09 -14.80
CA THR A 384 -7.22 -8.11 -15.14
C THR A 384 -7.79 -9.54 -15.19
N SER A 385 -6.94 -10.56 -15.25
CA SER A 385 -7.32 -11.98 -15.32
C SER A 385 -8.21 -12.43 -14.15
N ARG A 386 -7.95 -11.89 -12.95
CA ARG A 386 -8.70 -12.20 -11.70
C ARG A 386 -10.18 -11.82 -11.74
N HIS A 387 -10.61 -11.03 -12.72
CA HIS A 387 -11.98 -10.55 -12.84
C HIS A 387 -12.90 -11.45 -13.68
N LEU A 388 -12.36 -12.48 -14.32
CA LEU A 388 -13.12 -13.39 -15.19
C LEU A 388 -13.71 -14.61 -14.46
N LEU A 389 -13.57 -14.67 -13.13
CA LEU A 389 -14.04 -15.77 -12.30
C LEU A 389 -15.05 -15.29 -11.26
N HIS A 390 -16.15 -14.64 -11.67
CA HIS A 390 -17.40 -14.62 -10.89
C HIS A 390 -18.62 -14.34 -11.77
#